data_AF-A0A7S7QD33-F1
#
_entry.id   AF-A0A7S7QD33-F1
#
_cell.length_a   1.000
_cell.length_b   1.000
_cell.length_c   1.000
_cell.angle_alpha   90.00
_cell.angle_beta   90.00
_cell.angle_gamma   90.00
#
_symmetry.space_group_name_H-M   'P 1'
#
loop_
_entity.id
_entity.type
_entity.pdbx_description
1 polymer ?
#
loop_
_entity_poly.entity_id
_entity_poly.type
_entity_poly.pdbx_seq_one_letter_code
_entity_poly.pdbx_strand_id
1 'polypeptide(L)'
;MKIVHPKNGEGAGWPLFDDRGEALFPELMAELDAIKQVTVSGLVFRRDHAHRKSRTPLPWTTERKDLRYLRSVVKDIVAAAGIRGELSFTSFRHGGFTEGADSDLTDAELRAAGRHRSARQLPTYAKRTRKQLISGTRKRREERTKAAGLSE
;
A
#
# COMPACT_ATOMS: atom_id res chain seq x y z
N MET A 1 -3.39 14.12 3.79
CA MET A 1 -1.95 14.12 4.17
C MET A 1 -1.10 14.50 2.96
N LYS A 2 -0.07 15.36 3.10
CA LYS A 2 0.84 15.68 1.97
C LYS A 2 2.03 14.72 1.98
N ILE A 3 2.26 14.04 0.86
CA ILE A 3 3.38 13.12 0.65
C ILE A 3 4.22 13.66 -0.50
N VAL A 4 5.53 13.79 -0.31
CA VAL A 4 6.48 14.15 -1.38
C VAL A 4 7.37 12.95 -1.66
N HIS A 5 7.34 12.47 -2.89
CA HIS A 5 8.08 11.26 -3.24
C HIS A 5 9.57 11.59 -3.47
N PRO A 6 10.51 10.94 -2.74
CA PRO A 6 11.90 11.39 -2.67
C PRO A 6 12.69 11.21 -3.98
N LYS A 7 12.26 10.31 -4.87
CA LYS A 7 12.98 10.01 -6.12
C LYS A 7 12.64 10.97 -7.26
N ASN A 8 11.45 11.56 -7.25
CA ASN A 8 10.94 12.37 -8.37
C ASN A 8 10.42 13.76 -7.91
N GLY A 9 10.42 14.05 -6.61
CA GLY A 9 10.02 15.35 -6.04
C GLY A 9 8.52 15.64 -6.13
N GLU A 10 7.71 14.69 -6.62
CA GLU A 10 6.28 14.91 -6.79
C GLU A 10 5.56 14.94 -5.44
N GLY A 11 4.91 16.07 -5.15
CA GLY A 11 4.03 16.25 -4.00
C GLY A 11 2.60 15.87 -4.33
N ALA A 12 1.98 15.05 -3.50
CA ALA A 12 0.59 14.65 -3.63
C ALA A 12 -0.16 14.68 -2.31
N GLY A 13 -1.42 15.08 -2.36
CA GLY A 13 -2.37 14.83 -1.28
C GLY A 13 -2.81 13.37 -1.33
N TRP A 14 -2.53 12.60 -0.27
CA TRP A 14 -3.23 11.34 -0.03
C TRP A 14 -4.51 11.62 0.74
N PRO A 15 -5.69 11.23 0.21
CA PRO A 15 -6.96 11.42 0.89
C PRO A 15 -7.01 10.49 2.10
N LEU A 16 -7.33 11.05 3.27
CA LEU A 16 -7.63 10.27 4.47
C LEU A 16 -9.15 10.12 4.68
N PHE A 17 -9.91 10.99 4.03
CA PHE A 17 -11.36 11.02 4.07
C PHE A 17 -11.91 10.95 2.65
N ASP A 18 -13.11 10.40 2.49
CA ASP A 18 -13.88 10.47 1.26
C ASP A 18 -14.54 11.86 1.07
N ASP A 19 -15.38 11.99 0.04
CA ASP A 19 -16.15 13.19 -0.26
C ASP A 19 -17.25 13.50 0.77
N ARG A 20 -17.63 12.52 1.59
CA ARG A 20 -18.62 12.63 2.67
C ARG A 20 -17.99 12.89 4.04
N GLY A 21 -16.66 12.86 4.12
CA GLY A 21 -15.91 13.02 5.36
C GLY A 21 -15.73 11.71 6.16
N GLU A 22 -16.03 10.55 5.59
CA GLU A 22 -15.78 9.25 6.21
C GLU A 22 -14.31 8.86 6.09
N ALA A 23 -13.78 8.23 7.14
CA ALA A 23 -12.38 7.80 7.20
C ALA A 23 -12.12 6.63 6.23
N LEU A 24 -11.22 6.84 5.27
CA LEU A 24 -10.82 5.81 4.29
C LEU A 24 -9.84 4.78 4.87
N PHE A 25 -9.13 5.14 5.94
CA PHE A 25 -8.14 4.29 6.61
C PHE A 25 -8.27 4.43 8.13
N PRO A 26 -9.35 3.91 8.73
CA PRO A 26 -9.67 4.18 10.13
C PRO A 26 -8.56 3.73 11.10
N GLU A 27 -7.94 2.57 10.86
CA GLU A 27 -6.84 2.06 11.69
C GLU A 27 -5.59 2.94 11.57
N LEU A 28 -5.22 3.33 10.34
CA LEU A 28 -4.10 4.24 10.12
C LEU A 28 -4.35 5.60 10.79
N MET A 29 -5.58 6.10 10.72
CA MET A 29 -5.92 7.38 11.32
C MET A 29 -5.86 7.33 12.84
N ALA A 30 -6.36 6.26 13.47
CA ALA A 30 -6.22 6.04 14.90
C ALA A 30 -4.75 5.99 15.33
N GLU A 31 -3.90 5.29 14.58
CA GLU A 31 -2.45 5.25 14.81
C GLU A 31 -1.80 6.63 14.66
N LEU A 32 -2.15 7.38 13.61
CA LEU A 32 -1.64 8.74 13.41
C LEU A 32 -2.06 9.68 14.54
N ASP A 33 -3.28 9.56 15.04
CA ASP A 33 -3.77 10.37 16.15
C ASP A 33 -3.09 9.98 17.47
N ALA A 34 -2.89 8.69 17.72
CA ALA A 34 -2.09 8.22 18.86
C ALA A 34 -0.67 8.78 18.83
N ILE A 35 -0.01 8.77 17.67
CA ILE A 35 1.34 9.34 17.49
C ILE A 35 1.35 10.84 17.79
N LYS A 36 0.34 11.61 17.35
CA LYS A 36 0.26 13.05 17.61
C LYS A 36 0.15 13.38 19.10
N GLN A 37 -0.49 12.52 19.90
CA GLN A 37 -0.59 12.75 21.35
C GLN A 37 0.78 12.75 22.05
N VAL A 38 1.74 11.99 21.51
CA VAL A 38 3.06 11.81 22.13
C VAL A 38 4.18 12.56 21.38
N THR A 39 3.98 12.86 20.10
CA THR A 39 5.01 13.43 19.21
C THR A 39 4.55 14.76 18.63
N VAL A 40 5.05 15.86 19.20
CA VAL A 40 4.72 17.23 18.78
C VAL A 40 5.44 17.64 17.49
N SER A 41 6.61 17.03 17.18
CA SER A 41 7.38 17.36 15.98
C SER A 41 8.33 16.24 15.51
N GLY A 42 8.72 16.30 14.24
CA GLY A 42 9.67 15.38 13.60
C GLY A 42 9.01 14.24 12.82
N LEU A 43 9.76 13.16 12.58
CA LEU A 43 9.29 12.02 11.78
C LEU A 43 8.20 11.23 12.52
N VAL A 44 7.10 10.92 11.81
CA VAL A 44 5.96 10.15 12.33
C VAL A 44 6.27 8.65 12.42
N PHE A 45 7.06 8.11 11.49
CA PHE A 45 7.39 6.69 11.43
C PHE A 45 8.60 6.35 12.32
N ARG A 46 8.32 6.02 13.59
CA ARG A 46 9.31 5.73 14.63
C ARG A 46 9.19 4.30 15.15
N ARG A 47 10.27 3.84 15.76
CA ARG A 47 10.32 2.58 16.50
C ARG A 47 9.49 2.74 17.79
N ASP A 48 9.08 1.61 18.34
CA ASP A 48 8.28 1.48 19.56
C ASP A 48 9.13 1.06 20.78
N HIS A 49 10.30 0.45 20.56
CA HIS A 49 11.21 0.04 21.62
C HIS A 49 12.14 1.18 22.09
N ALA A 50 12.50 1.12 23.38
CA ALA A 50 13.44 2.04 23.99
C ALA A 50 14.83 1.95 23.33
N HIS A 51 15.44 3.11 23.09
CA HIS A 51 16.82 3.17 22.63
C HIS A 51 17.77 3.46 23.80
N ARG A 52 18.86 2.71 23.90
CA ARG A 52 19.82 2.82 25.02
C ARG A 52 20.35 4.24 25.25
N LYS A 53 20.41 5.06 24.19
CA LYS A 53 20.94 6.43 24.23
C LYS A 53 19.87 7.53 24.16
N SER A 54 18.59 7.20 24.07
CA SER A 54 17.53 8.21 23.90
C SER A 54 16.23 7.78 24.57
N ARG A 55 15.65 8.67 25.37
CA ARG A 55 14.31 8.51 25.94
C ARG A 55 13.21 8.62 24.88
N THR A 56 13.52 9.25 23.74
CA THR A 56 12.61 9.36 22.60
C THR A 56 12.88 8.21 21.63
N PRO A 57 11.85 7.47 21.19
CA PRO A 57 12.04 6.41 20.22
C PRO A 57 12.64 6.93 18.90
N LEU A 58 13.60 6.19 18.36
CA LEU A 58 14.29 6.58 17.14
C LEU A 58 13.42 6.36 15.89
N PRO A 59 13.59 7.17 14.84
CA PRO A 59 12.99 6.87 13.54
C PRO A 59 13.41 5.50 13.00
N TRP A 60 12.54 4.89 12.19
CA TRP A 60 12.91 3.69 11.43
C TRP A 60 13.98 3.98 10.38
N THR A 61 13.95 5.19 9.80
CA THR A 61 14.98 5.70 8.91
C THR A 61 16.26 5.98 9.71
N THR A 62 17.39 5.44 9.25
CA THR A 62 18.70 5.65 9.90
C THR A 62 19.26 7.04 9.60
N GLU A 63 20.32 7.46 10.31
CA GLU A 63 21.03 8.73 10.06
C GLU A 63 21.52 8.83 8.60
N ARG A 64 21.83 7.70 7.97
CA ARG A 64 22.21 7.60 6.55
C ARG A 64 21.02 7.70 5.59
N LYS A 65 19.83 8.01 6.10
CA LYS A 65 18.56 8.09 5.36
C LYS A 65 18.18 6.77 4.65
N ASP A 66 18.60 5.63 5.20
CA ASP A 66 18.30 4.31 4.67
C ASP A 66 17.30 3.53 5.55
N LEU A 67 16.78 2.44 4.99
CA LEU A 67 15.81 1.56 5.65
C LEU A 67 16.40 0.17 5.92
N ARG A 68 17.73 0.04 6.05
CA ARG A 68 18.39 -1.27 6.20
C ARG A 68 17.94 -2.00 7.45
N TYR A 69 17.87 -1.30 8.58
CA TYR A 69 17.40 -1.87 9.85
C TYR A 69 15.94 -2.35 9.74
N LEU A 70 15.05 -1.50 9.22
CA LEU A 70 13.65 -1.86 8.98
C LEU A 70 13.52 -3.12 8.11
N ARG A 71 14.31 -3.23 7.04
CA ARG A 71 14.30 -4.40 6.17
C ARG A 71 14.71 -5.68 6.89
N SER A 72 15.67 -5.60 7.83
CA SER A 72 16.07 -6.73 8.68
C SER A 72 14.92 -7.14 9.59
N VAL A 73 14.32 -6.19 10.31
CA VAL A 73 13.20 -6.46 11.21
C VAL A 73 12.01 -7.07 10.47
N VAL A 74 11.71 -6.60 9.25
CA VAL A 74 10.65 -7.20 8.42
C VAL A 74 10.97 -8.65 8.06
N LYS A 75 12.25 -9.00 7.83
CA LYS A 75 12.64 -10.41 7.61
C LYS A 75 12.44 -11.25 8.87
N ASP A 76 12.75 -10.71 10.03
CA ASP A 76 12.52 -11.39 11.31
C ASP A 76 11.03 -11.63 11.55
N ILE A 77 10.18 -10.64 11.25
CA ILE A 77 8.70 -10.77 11.32
C ILE A 77 8.20 -11.84 10.34
N VAL A 78 8.68 -11.82 9.09
CA VAL A 78 8.34 -12.83 8.07
C VAL A 78 8.68 -14.24 8.55
N ALA A 79 9.87 -14.42 9.13
CA ALA A 79 10.30 -15.71 9.68
C ALA A 79 9.43 -16.13 10.87
N ALA A 80 9.18 -15.22 11.81
CA ALA A 80 8.35 -15.47 12.99
C ALA A 80 6.89 -15.80 12.64
N ALA A 81 6.35 -15.19 11.58
CA ALA A 81 5.01 -15.47 11.07
C ALA A 81 4.91 -16.80 10.31
N GLY A 82 6.02 -17.50 10.05
CA GLY A 82 6.04 -18.75 9.29
C GLY A 82 5.61 -18.59 7.83
N ILE A 83 5.69 -17.37 7.28
CA ILE A 83 5.35 -17.09 5.89
C ILE A 83 6.59 -17.18 5.00
N ARG A 84 6.37 -17.12 3.68
CA ARG A 84 7.42 -17.29 2.67
C ARG A 84 8.59 -16.32 2.87
N GLY A 85 9.79 -16.87 3.08
CA GLY A 85 11.01 -16.13 3.39
C GLY A 85 11.48 -15.17 2.29
N GLU A 86 10.98 -15.31 1.06
CA GLU A 86 11.27 -14.37 -0.03
C GLU A 86 10.64 -12.99 0.19
N LEU A 87 9.58 -12.90 1.01
CA LEU A 87 8.85 -11.66 1.27
C LEU A 87 9.76 -10.62 1.94
N SER A 88 9.64 -9.38 1.49
CA SER A 88 10.49 -8.26 1.90
C SER A 88 9.62 -7.03 2.15
N PHE A 89 10.20 -5.98 2.74
CA PHE A 89 9.48 -4.73 2.94
C PHE A 89 8.90 -4.14 1.63
N THR A 90 9.61 -4.31 0.50
CA THR A 90 9.10 -3.87 -0.81
C THR A 90 7.93 -4.73 -1.31
N SER A 91 7.82 -5.98 -0.85
CA SER A 91 6.72 -6.88 -1.24
C SER A 91 5.36 -6.34 -0.80
N PHE A 92 5.26 -5.60 0.29
CA PHE A 92 3.99 -4.97 0.72
C PHE A 92 3.44 -4.00 -0.31
N ARG A 93 4.32 -3.21 -0.97
CA ARG A 93 3.90 -2.33 -2.06
C ARG A 93 3.30 -3.14 -3.21
N HIS A 94 3.96 -4.23 -3.62
CA HIS A 94 3.44 -5.12 -4.67
C HIS A 94 2.11 -5.79 -4.27
N GLY A 95 1.99 -6.17 -2.99
CA GLY A 95 0.76 -6.69 -2.40
C GLY A 95 -0.40 -5.73 -2.60
N GLY A 96 -0.24 -4.46 -2.18
CA GLY A 96 -1.30 -3.45 -2.32
C GLY A 96 -1.74 -3.19 -3.77
N PHE A 97 -0.82 -3.21 -4.75
CA PHE A 97 -1.21 -3.10 -6.17
C PHE A 97 -1.96 -4.33 -6.68
N THR A 98 -1.55 -5.51 -6.23
CA THR A 98 -2.19 -6.77 -6.64
C THR A 98 -3.57 -6.88 -6.03
N GLU A 99 -3.72 -6.51 -4.75
CA GLU A 99 -5.01 -6.43 -4.06
C GLU A 99 -5.94 -5.43 -4.75
N GLY A 100 -5.46 -4.23 -5.07
CA GLY A 100 -6.24 -3.24 -5.83
C GLY A 100 -6.72 -3.79 -7.18
N ALA A 101 -5.84 -4.43 -7.94
CA ALA A 101 -6.20 -5.04 -9.22
C ALA A 101 -7.20 -6.20 -9.05
N ASP A 102 -7.09 -6.95 -7.97
CA ASP A 102 -8.02 -8.03 -7.61
C ASP A 102 -9.39 -7.52 -7.11
N SER A 103 -9.46 -6.25 -6.70
CA SER A 103 -10.69 -5.54 -6.30
C SER A 103 -11.28 -4.73 -7.46
N ASP A 104 -10.92 -5.07 -8.70
CA ASP A 104 -11.41 -4.44 -9.92
C ASP A 104 -11.12 -2.92 -10.03
N LEU A 105 -10.10 -2.41 -9.32
CA LEU A 105 -9.63 -1.02 -9.54
C LEU A 105 -9.19 -0.86 -10.99
N THR A 106 -9.55 0.28 -11.57
CA THR A 106 -9.14 0.64 -12.92
C THR A 106 -7.64 0.93 -13.00
N ASP A 107 -7.07 0.79 -14.20
CA ASP A 107 -5.71 1.21 -14.49
C ASP A 107 -5.45 2.69 -14.14
N ALA A 108 -6.48 3.54 -14.16
CA ALA A 108 -6.36 4.94 -13.77
C ALA A 108 -6.21 5.09 -12.25
N GLU A 109 -7.02 4.39 -11.46
CA GLU A 109 -6.96 4.41 -10.00
C GLU A 109 -5.67 3.78 -9.47
N LEU A 110 -5.25 2.64 -10.02
CA LEU A 110 -3.97 2.02 -9.69
C LEU A 110 -2.79 2.96 -10.00
N ARG A 111 -2.81 3.66 -11.14
CA ARG A 111 -1.78 4.66 -11.45
C ARG A 111 -1.82 5.84 -10.51
N ALA A 112 -3.00 6.32 -10.14
CA ALA A 112 -3.16 7.41 -9.19
C ALA A 112 -2.60 7.03 -7.81
N ALA A 113 -2.88 5.82 -7.33
CA ALA A 113 -2.36 5.29 -6.07
C ALA A 113 -0.83 5.12 -6.11
N GLY A 114 -0.28 4.56 -7.20
CA GLY A 114 1.17 4.34 -7.33
C GLY A 114 2.00 5.50 -7.83
N ARG A 115 1.35 6.58 -8.24
CA ARG A 115 1.94 7.72 -8.94
C ARG A 115 2.74 7.29 -10.17
N HIS A 116 2.21 6.30 -10.88
CA HIS A 116 2.78 5.83 -12.14
C HIS A 116 2.29 6.70 -13.29
N ARG A 117 3.19 7.46 -13.91
CA ARG A 117 2.86 8.30 -15.09
C ARG A 117 2.45 7.48 -16.31
N SER A 118 2.87 6.22 -16.39
CA SER A 118 2.61 5.34 -17.53
C SER A 118 2.02 4.00 -17.11
N ALA A 119 1.05 3.53 -17.89
CA ALA A 119 0.47 2.19 -17.74
C ALA A 119 1.50 1.07 -17.91
N ARG A 120 2.62 1.31 -18.60
CA ARG A 120 3.70 0.33 -18.79
C ARG A 120 4.32 -0.13 -17.48
N GLN A 121 4.22 0.65 -16.40
CA GLN A 121 4.79 0.29 -15.10
C GLN A 121 3.87 -0.62 -14.28
N LEU A 122 2.55 -0.61 -14.54
CA LEU A 122 1.57 -1.38 -13.74
C LEU A 122 1.84 -2.89 -13.71
N PRO A 123 2.21 -3.57 -14.82
CA PRO A 123 2.49 -5.01 -14.79
C PRO A 123 3.65 -5.42 -13.88
N THR A 124 4.53 -4.47 -13.53
CA THR A 124 5.61 -4.73 -12.56
C THR A 124 5.03 -4.94 -11.15
N TYR A 125 3.96 -4.22 -10.81
CA TYR A 125 3.40 -4.12 -9.47
C TYR A 125 2.13 -4.93 -9.27
N ALA A 126 1.16 -4.81 -10.18
CA ALA A 126 -0.07 -5.61 -10.17
C ALA A 126 0.21 -6.98 -10.80
N LYS A 127 0.30 -8.02 -9.96
CA LYS A 127 0.52 -9.38 -10.46
C LYS A 127 -0.76 -9.95 -11.05
N ARG A 128 -0.59 -10.83 -12.05
CA ARG A 128 -1.69 -11.57 -12.66
C ARG A 128 -2.14 -12.66 -11.69
N THR A 129 -3.42 -12.67 -11.32
CA THR A 129 -3.96 -13.64 -10.35
C THR A 129 -5.01 -14.54 -10.98
N ARG A 130 -5.24 -15.70 -10.34
CA ARG A 130 -6.35 -16.59 -10.72
C ARG A 130 -7.71 -15.90 -10.53
N LYS A 131 -7.84 -14.99 -9.56
CA LYS A 131 -9.06 -14.21 -9.31
C LYS A 131 -9.40 -13.33 -10.50
N GLN A 132 -8.42 -12.62 -11.06
CA GLN A 132 -8.60 -11.82 -12.28
C GLN A 132 -9.05 -12.67 -13.47
N LEU A 133 -8.45 -13.86 -13.65
CA LEU A 133 -8.86 -14.79 -14.70
C LEU A 133 -10.30 -15.27 -14.52
N ILE A 134 -10.70 -15.61 -13.29
CA ILE A 134 -12.08 -16.04 -12.97
C ILE A 134 -13.06 -14.89 -13.19
N SER A 135 -12.75 -13.67 -12.70
CA SER A 135 -13.58 -12.47 -12.90
C SER A 135 -13.78 -12.18 -14.39
N GLY A 136 -12.69 -12.17 -15.18
CA GLY A 136 -12.78 -11.97 -16.63
C GLY A 136 -13.58 -13.07 -17.34
N THR A 137 -13.42 -14.33 -16.91
CA THR A 137 -14.18 -15.45 -17.50
C THR A 137 -15.67 -15.37 -17.15
N ARG A 138 -16.03 -14.94 -15.92
CA ARG A 138 -17.42 -14.69 -15.51
C ARG A 138 -18.06 -13.58 -16.34
N LYS A 139 -17.40 -12.43 -16.46
CA LYS A 139 -17.86 -11.30 -17.31
C LYS A 139 -18.10 -11.76 -18.75
N ARG A 140 -17.20 -12.56 -19.33
CA ARG A 140 -17.39 -13.15 -20.68
C ARG A 140 -18.58 -14.10 -20.77
N ARG A 141 -18.83 -14.91 -19.75
CA ARG A 141 -20.00 -15.80 -19.70
C ARG A 141 -21.29 -14.99 -19.64
N GLU A 142 -21.35 -14.00 -18.74
CA GLU A 142 -22.50 -13.11 -18.57
C GLU A 142 -22.89 -12.42 -19.89
N GLU A 143 -21.94 -11.82 -20.59
CA GLU A 143 -22.18 -11.18 -21.90
C GLU A 143 -22.73 -12.14 -22.96
N ARG A 144 -22.25 -13.40 -22.99
CA ARG A 144 -22.80 -14.42 -23.90
C ARG A 144 -24.24 -14.78 -23.56
N THR A 145 -24.56 -14.91 -22.27
CA THR A 145 -25.94 -15.18 -21.83
C THR A 145 -26.88 -14.00 -22.02
N LYS A 146 -26.39 -12.75 -21.94
CA LYS A 146 -27.20 -11.56 -22.27
C LYS A 146 -27.58 -11.52 -23.76
N ALA A 147 -26.65 -11.85 -24.65
CA ALA A 147 -26.92 -11.93 -26.08
C ALA A 147 -27.91 -13.06 -26.43
N ALA A 148 -27.92 -14.16 -25.66
CA ALA A 148 -28.87 -15.26 -25.82
C ALA A 148 -30.30 -14.93 -25.30
N GLY A 149 -30.49 -13.80 -24.61
CA GLY A 149 -31.80 -13.35 -24.11
C GLY A 149 -32.50 -12.30 -24.97
N LEU A 150 -31.96 -11.97 -26.15
CA LEU A 150 -32.55 -11.03 -27.12
C LEU A 150 -33.21 -11.75 -28.31
N SER A 151 -33.76 -12.94 -28.08
CA SER A 151 -34.60 -13.66 -29.05
C SER A 151 -35.84 -14.16 -28.35
N GLU A 152 -36.83 -13.27 -28.22
CA GLU A 152 -38.22 -13.36 -28.72
C GLU A 152 -39.02 -12.14 -28.24
#